data_AF-A0A2W7MUJ7-F1
#
_entry.id   AF-A0A2W7MUJ7-F1
#
_cell.length_a   1.000
_cell.length_b   1.000
_cell.length_c   1.000
_cell.angle_alpha   90.00
_cell.angle_beta   90.00
_cell.angle_gamma   90.00
#
_symmetry.space_group_name_H-M   'P 1'
#
loop_
_entity.id
_entity.type
_entity.pdbx_description
1 polymer ?
#
loop_
_entity_poly.entity_id
_entity_poly.type
_entity_poly.pdbx_seq_one_letter_code
_entity_poly.pdbx_strand_id
1 'polypeptide(L)'
;MPDTLRQTRNAEMNFQGEKRLNATHAPVTDRGACLYNKAPGAGATLCFMGHALAENRNGLVVQAELTHANGHGERKAALEMIDRHSPGSTRRLTLGADKGHDSTDFIAEFRRMVVTPHVARKARHSAIDERTRHHHGYALSQRRRKKIEEPFGWAKTVGGMAQTVHRSVDKIRAQFTMTMAACNLARLPELLAV
;
A
#
# COMPACT_ATOMS: atom_id res chain seq x y z
N MET A 1 -50.79 6.99 5.26
CA MET A 1 -49.40 6.81 4.81
C MET A 1 -48.60 7.94 5.42
N PRO A 2 -47.60 7.72 6.30
CA PRO A 2 -46.83 8.82 6.82
C PRO A 2 -45.84 9.30 5.76
N ASP A 3 -45.78 10.61 5.62
CA ASP A 3 -45.01 11.38 4.65
C ASP A 3 -43.52 11.33 5.02
N THR A 4 -42.71 10.60 4.24
CA THR A 4 -41.25 10.59 4.40
C THR A 4 -40.70 11.96 4.02
N LEU A 5 -40.25 12.72 5.01
CA LEU A 5 -39.52 13.97 4.85
C LEU A 5 -38.38 13.78 3.83
N ARG A 6 -38.56 14.37 2.64
CA ARG A 6 -37.50 14.50 1.63
C ARG A 6 -36.36 15.28 2.25
N GLN A 7 -35.25 14.59 2.52
CA GLN A 7 -34.00 15.19 2.98
C GLN A 7 -33.56 16.23 1.94
N THR A 8 -33.60 17.50 2.34
CA THR A 8 -33.25 18.66 1.51
C THR A 8 -31.75 18.65 1.17
N ARG A 9 -31.40 19.24 0.02
CA ARG A 9 -30.05 19.32 -0.54
C ARG A 9 -29.02 19.81 0.49
N ASN A 10 -27.76 19.35 0.34
CA ASN A 10 -26.62 19.75 1.16
C ASN A 10 -26.60 21.28 1.37
N ALA A 11 -26.63 21.73 2.64
CA ALA A 11 -26.51 23.14 2.98
C ALA A 11 -25.16 23.69 2.52
N GLU A 12 -25.15 24.91 1.97
CA GLU A 12 -23.92 25.64 1.71
C GLU A 12 -23.25 25.99 3.04
N MET A 13 -22.22 25.22 3.39
CA MET A 13 -21.41 25.43 4.57
C MET A 13 -20.04 25.93 4.13
N ASN A 14 -19.57 27.02 4.72
CA ASN A 14 -18.21 27.51 4.51
C ASN A 14 -17.26 26.71 5.40
N PHE A 15 -16.34 25.98 4.79
CA PHE A 15 -15.39 25.12 5.49
C PHE A 15 -13.95 25.68 5.49
N GLN A 16 -13.76 26.94 5.09
CA GLN A 16 -12.42 27.57 5.13
C GLN A 16 -11.90 27.63 6.57
N GLY A 17 -10.75 27.01 6.82
CA GLY A 17 -10.09 26.97 8.12
C GLY A 17 -10.43 25.76 9.01
N GLU A 18 -11.42 24.95 8.63
CA GLU A 18 -11.78 23.76 9.41
C GLU A 18 -10.93 22.53 9.05
N LYS A 19 -10.40 21.86 10.08
CA LYS A 19 -9.63 20.64 9.92
C LYS A 19 -10.57 19.45 9.69
N ARG A 20 -10.64 18.98 8.44
CA ARG A 20 -11.41 17.78 8.08
C ARG A 20 -10.69 16.52 8.54
N LEU A 21 -11.30 15.80 9.47
CA LEU A 21 -10.82 14.52 9.99
C LEU A 21 -11.79 13.41 9.61
N ASN A 22 -11.29 12.17 9.50
CA ASN A 22 -12.14 11.00 9.27
C ASN A 22 -13.19 10.80 10.37
N ALA A 23 -12.92 11.23 11.61
CA ALA A 23 -13.88 11.15 12.71
C ALA A 23 -15.06 12.14 12.56
N THR A 24 -14.83 13.30 11.96
CA THR A 24 -15.83 14.38 11.87
C THR A 24 -16.47 14.48 10.47
N HIS A 25 -15.77 14.02 9.44
CA HIS A 25 -16.17 14.17 8.03
C HIS A 25 -16.09 12.81 7.29
N ALA A 26 -16.60 11.75 7.93
CA ALA A 26 -16.70 10.44 7.31
C ALA A 26 -17.75 10.43 6.18
N PRO A 27 -17.50 9.73 5.06
CA PRO A 27 -18.52 9.58 4.02
C PRO A 27 -19.71 8.80 4.55
N VAL A 28 -20.91 9.32 4.31
CA VAL A 28 -22.16 8.65 4.67
C VAL A 28 -22.40 7.42 3.78
N THR A 29 -21.92 7.46 2.53
CA THR A 29 -22.14 6.42 1.51
C THR A 29 -21.19 5.23 1.64
N ASP A 30 -19.97 5.43 2.14
CA ASP A 30 -19.02 4.37 2.49
C ASP A 30 -18.14 4.82 3.67
N ARG A 31 -18.49 4.36 4.87
CA ARG A 31 -17.74 4.66 6.10
C ARG A 31 -16.33 4.06 6.11
N GLY A 32 -16.03 3.12 5.22
CA GLY A 32 -14.70 2.51 5.09
C GLY A 32 -13.71 3.39 4.31
N ALA A 33 -14.19 4.31 3.48
CA ALA A 33 -13.33 5.19 2.71
C ALA A 33 -12.83 6.34 3.60
N CYS A 34 -11.50 6.50 3.69
CA CYS A 34 -10.87 7.47 4.57
C CYS A 34 -10.24 8.62 3.75
N LEU A 35 -10.37 9.85 4.23
CA LEU A 35 -9.63 11.00 3.74
C LEU A 35 -8.14 10.77 3.98
N TYR A 36 -7.37 10.91 2.90
CA TYR A 36 -5.93 10.75 2.89
C TYR A 36 -5.27 11.78 1.98
N ASN A 37 -4.16 12.35 2.47
CA ASN A 37 -3.32 13.27 1.71
C ASN A 37 -2.06 12.51 1.25
N LYS A 38 -1.88 12.36 -0.06
CA LYS A 38 -0.71 11.66 -0.61
C LYS A 38 0.61 12.41 -0.40
N ALA A 39 0.56 13.74 -0.32
CA ALA A 39 1.72 14.60 -0.11
C ALA A 39 1.33 15.85 0.68
N PRO A 40 2.28 16.53 1.35
CA PRO A 40 2.03 17.83 1.96
C PRO A 40 1.48 18.82 0.93
N GLY A 41 0.37 19.48 1.24
CA GLY A 41 -0.30 20.43 0.34
C GLY A 41 -1.17 19.80 -0.75
N ALA A 42 -1.20 18.47 -0.89
CA ALA A 42 -2.14 17.79 -1.78
C ALA A 42 -3.54 17.72 -1.14
N GLY A 43 -4.58 17.85 -1.95
CA GLY A 43 -5.96 17.71 -1.50
C GLY A 43 -6.27 16.32 -0.95
N ALA A 44 -7.05 16.27 0.12
CA ALA A 44 -7.52 15.02 0.70
C ALA A 44 -8.49 14.32 -0.24
N THR A 45 -8.22 13.06 -0.55
CA THR A 45 -9.14 12.21 -1.32
C THR A 45 -9.60 11.03 -0.48
N LEU A 46 -10.83 10.59 -0.68
CA LEU A 46 -11.33 9.35 -0.07
C LEU A 46 -10.68 8.15 -0.74
N CYS A 47 -9.97 7.34 0.03
CA CYS A 47 -9.33 6.15 -0.50
C CYS A 47 -9.24 4.99 0.50
N PHE A 48 -8.91 3.85 -0.08
CA PHE A 48 -8.36 2.68 0.61
C PHE A 48 -6.88 2.58 0.24
N MET A 49 -6.10 1.87 1.04
CA MET A 49 -4.69 1.61 0.75
C MET A 49 -4.51 0.17 0.30
N GLY A 50 -4.04 -0.01 -0.93
CA GLY A 50 -3.63 -1.30 -1.46
C GLY A 50 -2.14 -1.53 -1.22
N HIS A 51 -1.80 -2.69 -0.69
CA HIS A 51 -0.43 -3.12 -0.40
C HIS A 51 -0.12 -4.37 -1.22
N ALA A 52 1.06 -4.43 -1.80
CA ALA A 52 1.50 -5.59 -2.57
C ALA A 52 2.92 -5.98 -2.18
N LEU A 53 3.17 -7.28 -2.05
CA LEU A 53 4.50 -7.85 -2.02
C LEU A 53 4.76 -8.49 -3.38
N ALA A 54 5.93 -8.20 -3.97
CA ALA A 54 6.40 -8.87 -5.17
C ALA A 54 7.74 -9.54 -4.95
N GLU A 55 7.96 -10.65 -5.63
CA GLU A 55 9.28 -11.26 -5.68
C GLU A 55 10.23 -10.45 -6.58
N ASN A 56 11.51 -10.39 -6.21
CA ASN A 56 12.46 -9.44 -6.80
C ASN A 56 13.00 -9.85 -8.19
N ARG A 57 12.90 -11.13 -8.58
CA ARG A 57 13.49 -11.65 -9.82
C ARG A 57 12.64 -11.22 -11.01
N ASN A 58 11.38 -11.64 -11.06
CA ASN A 58 10.49 -11.37 -12.18
C ASN A 58 9.60 -10.15 -11.92
N GLY A 59 9.31 -9.84 -10.65
CA GLY A 59 8.38 -8.79 -10.26
C GLY A 59 6.94 -9.30 -10.15
N LEU A 60 6.75 -10.60 -9.93
CA LEU A 60 5.43 -11.20 -9.72
C LEU A 60 4.88 -10.84 -8.34
N VAL A 61 3.62 -10.43 -8.28
CA VAL A 61 2.92 -10.16 -7.02
C VAL A 61 2.67 -11.49 -6.31
N VAL A 62 3.20 -11.65 -5.11
CA VAL A 62 3.06 -12.87 -4.28
C VAL A 62 2.00 -12.72 -3.20
N GLN A 63 1.70 -11.48 -2.80
CA GLN A 63 0.62 -11.16 -1.87
C GLN A 63 0.05 -9.78 -2.19
N ALA A 64 -1.25 -9.62 -1.95
CA ALA A 64 -1.98 -8.37 -2.07
C ALA A 64 -2.92 -8.21 -0.86
N GLU A 65 -2.95 -7.03 -0.27
CA GLU A 65 -3.80 -6.70 0.88
C GLU A 65 -4.45 -5.32 0.66
N LEU A 66 -5.66 -5.13 1.19
CA LEU A 66 -6.32 -3.83 1.18
C LEU A 66 -6.72 -3.43 2.60
N THR A 67 -6.27 -2.26 3.02
CA THR A 67 -6.59 -1.69 4.33
C THR A 67 -7.30 -0.34 4.19
N HIS A 68 -7.90 0.12 5.28
CA HIS A 68 -8.30 1.52 5.40
C HIS A 68 -7.09 2.44 5.28
N ALA A 69 -7.29 3.64 4.72
CA ALA A 69 -6.25 4.65 4.67
C ALA A 69 -6.06 5.30 6.05
N ASN A 70 -4.98 4.91 6.73
CA ASN A 70 -4.53 5.51 7.97
C ASN A 70 -3.02 5.74 7.90
N GLY A 71 -2.50 6.73 8.63
CA GLY A 71 -1.09 7.14 8.51
C GLY A 71 -0.03 6.10 8.92
N HIS A 72 -0.45 4.92 9.42
CA HIS A 72 0.43 3.85 9.89
C HIS A 72 0.21 2.52 9.15
N GLY A 73 -0.75 2.46 8.23
CA GLY A 73 -1.27 1.21 7.69
C GLY A 73 -0.28 0.49 6.79
N GLU A 74 0.55 1.22 6.05
CA GLU A 74 1.56 0.66 5.15
C GLU A 74 2.59 -0.21 5.89
N ARG A 75 3.13 0.29 7.01
CA ARG A 75 4.14 -0.43 7.80
C ARG A 75 3.54 -1.65 8.50
N LYS A 76 2.36 -1.48 9.09
CA LYS A 76 1.66 -2.59 9.74
C LYS A 76 1.31 -3.68 8.73
N ALA A 77 0.76 -3.32 7.57
CA ALA A 77 0.44 -4.25 6.51
C ALA A 77 1.69 -4.97 6.01
N ALA A 78 2.82 -4.27 5.82
CA ALA A 78 4.06 -4.90 5.38
C ALA A 78 4.58 -5.95 6.38
N LEU A 79 4.51 -5.68 7.69
CA LEU A 79 4.89 -6.66 8.72
C LEU A 79 3.96 -7.89 8.70
N GLU A 80 2.65 -7.67 8.67
CA GLU A 80 1.66 -8.75 8.63
C GLU A 80 1.76 -9.59 7.35
N MET A 81 2.00 -8.95 6.21
CA MET A 81 2.18 -9.65 4.94
C MET A 81 3.43 -10.53 4.95
N ILE A 82 4.54 -10.01 5.48
CA ILE A 82 5.79 -10.79 5.60
C ILE A 82 5.64 -11.94 6.58
N ASP A 83 4.99 -11.73 7.73
CA ASP A 83 4.70 -12.78 8.70
C ASP A 83 3.86 -13.90 8.06
N ARG A 84 2.77 -13.55 7.36
CA ARG A 84 1.96 -14.52 6.61
C ARG A 84 2.74 -15.23 5.50
N HIS A 85 3.67 -14.53 4.85
CA HIS A 85 4.46 -15.12 3.76
C HIS A 85 5.49 -16.13 4.28
N SER A 86 6.05 -15.91 5.46
CA SER A 86 7.05 -16.79 6.04
C SER A 86 6.94 -16.85 7.58
N PRO A 87 5.91 -17.53 8.11
CA PRO A 87 5.66 -17.56 9.55
C PRO A 87 6.82 -18.22 10.30
N GLY A 88 7.38 -17.53 11.29
CA GLY A 88 8.47 -18.06 12.12
C GLY A 88 9.74 -18.46 11.34
N SER A 89 9.92 -17.93 10.14
CA SER A 89 10.96 -18.39 9.22
C SER A 89 12.36 -17.99 9.66
N THR A 90 13.27 -18.95 9.61
CA THR A 90 14.72 -18.73 9.77
C THR A 90 15.42 -18.45 8.43
N ARG A 91 14.66 -18.43 7.31
CA ARG A 91 15.20 -18.13 5.99
C ARG A 91 15.68 -16.68 5.94
N ARG A 92 16.85 -16.46 5.36
CA ARG A 92 17.38 -15.12 5.10
C ARG A 92 16.58 -14.45 3.98
N LEU A 93 15.50 -13.76 4.36
CA LEU A 93 14.70 -12.94 3.46
C LEU A 93 15.27 -11.52 3.40
N THR A 94 15.05 -10.87 2.26
CA THR A 94 15.35 -9.44 2.08
C THR A 94 14.09 -8.73 1.62
N LEU A 95 13.76 -7.58 2.22
CA LEU A 95 12.62 -6.78 1.78
C LEU A 95 13.06 -5.44 1.21
N GLY A 96 12.70 -5.18 -0.04
CA GLY A 96 12.87 -3.87 -0.67
C GLY A 96 11.74 -2.90 -0.31
N ALA A 97 12.05 -1.75 0.30
CA ALA A 97 11.04 -0.69 0.54
C ALA A 97 11.54 0.72 0.19
N ASP A 98 10.63 1.68 -0.01
CA ASP A 98 11.00 3.08 -0.28
C ASP A 98 11.47 3.78 0.99
N LYS A 99 11.88 5.03 0.79
CA LYS A 99 12.37 5.90 1.84
C LYS A 99 11.33 6.24 2.90
N GLY A 100 10.03 6.14 2.60
CA GLY A 100 8.96 6.34 3.58
C GLY A 100 8.96 5.29 4.70
N HIS A 101 9.53 4.13 4.41
CA HIS A 101 9.65 3.00 5.34
C HIS A 101 10.90 3.06 6.23
N ASP A 102 11.81 4.00 6.01
CA ASP A 102 13.03 4.15 6.83
C ASP A 102 12.68 4.77 8.20
N SER A 103 12.24 3.94 9.13
CA SER A 103 11.92 4.29 10.52
C SER A 103 12.46 3.25 11.47
N THR A 104 12.99 3.69 12.61
CA THR A 104 13.66 2.84 13.61
C THR A 104 12.83 1.62 13.98
N ASP A 105 11.57 1.79 14.34
CA ASP A 105 10.71 0.69 14.80
C ASP A 105 10.48 -0.33 13.69
N PHE A 106 10.16 0.12 12.48
CA PHE A 106 9.93 -0.76 11.34
C PHE A 106 11.18 -1.57 10.95
N ILE A 107 12.35 -0.94 10.98
CA ILE A 107 13.63 -1.62 10.71
C ILE A 107 13.96 -2.62 11.82
N ALA A 108 13.68 -2.27 13.07
CA ALA A 108 13.90 -3.17 14.21
C ALA A 108 12.99 -4.40 14.15
N GLU A 109 11.70 -4.23 13.82
CA GLU A 109 10.77 -5.36 13.66
C GLU A 109 11.21 -6.33 12.57
N PHE A 110 11.63 -5.87 11.40
CA PHE A 110 12.13 -6.80 10.38
C PHE A 110 13.37 -7.57 10.82
N ARG A 111 14.27 -6.93 11.57
CA ARG A 111 15.45 -7.62 12.10
C ARG A 111 15.06 -8.69 13.13
N ARG A 112 14.03 -8.45 13.95
CA ARG A 112 13.46 -9.45 14.86
C ARG A 112 12.85 -10.62 14.10
N MET A 113 12.25 -10.35 12.95
CA MET A 113 11.72 -11.37 12.02
C MET A 113 12.81 -12.03 11.14
N VAL A 114 14.10 -11.76 11.38
CA VAL A 114 15.22 -12.30 10.58
C VAL A 114 15.16 -11.88 9.09
N VAL A 115 14.46 -10.78 8.80
CA VAL A 115 14.36 -10.17 7.47
C VAL A 115 15.37 -9.03 7.37
N THR A 116 16.20 -9.05 6.33
CA THR A 116 17.14 -7.96 6.03
C THR A 116 16.40 -6.82 5.31
N PRO A 117 16.29 -5.62 5.91
CA PRO A 117 15.53 -4.54 5.32
C PRO A 117 16.38 -3.78 4.28
N HIS A 118 16.18 -4.05 3.00
CA HIS A 118 16.71 -3.26 1.89
C HIS A 118 15.82 -2.03 1.64
N VAL A 119 15.74 -1.15 2.64
CA VAL A 119 14.92 0.06 2.58
C VAL A 119 15.77 1.22 2.07
N ALA A 120 15.20 2.07 1.20
CA ALA A 120 15.91 3.25 0.72
C ALA A 120 16.25 4.21 1.88
N ARG A 121 17.55 4.46 2.07
CA ARG A 121 18.08 5.28 3.17
C ARG A 121 17.67 6.76 3.09
N LYS A 122 17.28 7.32 4.23
CA LYS A 122 17.16 8.77 4.45
C LYS A 122 18.53 9.44 4.57
N ALA A 123 18.60 10.69 4.13
CA ALA A 123 19.83 11.47 4.18
C ALA A 123 20.23 11.85 5.62
N ARG A 124 19.24 12.02 6.51
CA ARG A 124 19.42 12.35 7.93
C ARG A 124 18.57 11.39 8.76
N HIS A 125 19.07 11.01 9.94
CA HIS A 125 18.37 10.15 10.91
C HIS A 125 17.81 8.84 10.33
N SER A 126 18.58 8.19 9.45
CA SER A 126 18.21 6.89 8.90
C SER A 126 18.40 5.77 9.91
N ALA A 127 17.48 4.83 9.94
CA ALA A 127 17.59 3.59 10.70
C ALA A 127 18.35 2.49 9.94
N ILE A 128 18.61 2.68 8.65
CA ILE A 128 19.44 1.79 7.83
C ILE A 128 20.93 2.09 8.09
N ASP A 129 21.60 1.08 8.66
CA ASP A 129 23.04 1.10 8.90
C ASP A 129 23.86 0.81 7.62
N GLU A 130 25.14 1.15 7.70
CA GLU A 130 26.08 1.03 6.60
C GLU A 130 26.37 -0.46 6.25
N ARG A 131 26.34 -1.36 7.24
CA ARG A 131 26.47 -2.81 7.04
C ARG A 131 25.42 -3.34 6.05
N THR A 132 24.17 -2.89 6.18
CA THR A 132 23.08 -3.28 5.28
C THR A 132 23.33 -2.78 3.85
N ARG A 133 23.93 -1.59 3.69
CA ARG A 133 24.19 -0.96 2.39
C ARG A 133 25.37 -1.55 1.62
N HIS A 134 26.41 -2.00 2.34
CA HIS A 134 27.65 -2.49 1.73
C HIS A 134 27.46 -3.71 0.83
N HIS A 135 26.43 -4.52 1.05
CA HIS A 135 26.20 -5.73 0.28
C HIS A 135 25.67 -5.42 -1.13
N HIS A 136 26.22 -6.07 -2.15
CA HIS A 136 25.74 -5.97 -3.53
C HIS A 136 24.23 -6.27 -3.68
N GLY A 137 23.71 -7.16 -2.82
CA GLY A 137 22.28 -7.48 -2.76
C GLY A 137 21.39 -6.27 -2.46
N TYR A 138 21.87 -5.31 -1.66
CA TYR A 138 21.13 -4.07 -1.38
C TYR A 138 20.95 -3.26 -2.67
N ALA A 139 22.04 -3.01 -3.42
CA ALA A 139 21.97 -2.27 -4.67
C ALA A 139 21.06 -2.94 -5.72
N LEU A 140 21.10 -4.27 -5.82
CA LEU A 140 20.19 -5.03 -6.68
C LEU A 140 18.73 -4.87 -6.24
N SER A 141 18.45 -5.03 -4.96
CA SER A 141 17.11 -4.89 -4.39
C SER A 141 16.53 -3.49 -4.64
N GLN A 142 17.35 -2.44 -4.50
CA GLN A 142 16.93 -1.07 -4.78
C GLN A 142 16.54 -0.86 -6.25
N ARG A 143 17.23 -1.50 -7.20
CA ARG A 143 16.85 -1.47 -8.61
C ARG A 143 15.57 -2.25 -8.87
N ARG A 144 15.45 -3.46 -8.32
CA ARG A 144 14.32 -4.36 -8.55
C ARG A 144 13.03 -3.89 -7.89
N ARG A 145 13.10 -3.23 -6.72
CA ARG A 145 11.92 -2.71 -6.01
C ARG A 145 11.01 -1.89 -6.90
N LYS A 146 11.56 -1.11 -7.85
CA LYS A 146 10.78 -0.30 -8.79
C LYS A 146 9.78 -1.10 -9.63
N LYS A 147 10.02 -2.41 -9.84
CA LYS A 147 9.10 -3.30 -10.54
C LYS A 147 7.73 -3.41 -9.85
N ILE A 148 7.63 -3.13 -8.55
CA ILE A 148 6.33 -3.14 -7.86
C ILE A 148 5.37 -2.08 -8.42
N GLU A 149 5.88 -1.02 -9.04
CA GLU A 149 5.05 0.02 -9.65
C GLU A 149 4.35 -0.47 -10.92
N GLU A 150 4.88 -1.50 -11.59
CA GLU A 150 4.28 -2.09 -12.80
C GLU A 150 2.88 -2.66 -12.53
N PRO A 151 2.66 -3.57 -11.56
CA PRO A 151 1.32 -4.06 -11.26
C PRO A 151 0.38 -2.98 -10.71
N PHE A 152 0.89 -2.00 -9.96
CA PHE A 152 0.07 -0.85 -9.54
C PHE A 152 -0.35 0.03 -10.71
N GLY A 153 0.53 0.23 -11.70
CA GLY A 153 0.24 0.93 -12.94
C GLY A 153 -0.81 0.19 -13.76
N TRP A 154 -0.57 -1.10 -14.02
CA TRP A 154 -1.49 -1.97 -14.76
C TRP A 154 -2.87 -2.05 -14.09
N ALA A 155 -2.92 -2.17 -12.77
CA ALA A 155 -4.18 -2.20 -12.02
C ALA A 155 -5.00 -0.93 -12.26
N LYS A 156 -4.37 0.24 -12.37
CA LYS A 156 -5.06 1.51 -12.62
C LYS A 156 -5.50 1.67 -14.06
N THR A 157 -4.63 1.31 -15.02
CA THR A 157 -4.87 1.57 -16.45
C THR A 157 -5.70 0.49 -17.12
N VAL A 158 -5.52 -0.77 -16.74
CA VAL A 158 -6.20 -1.93 -17.35
C VAL A 158 -7.12 -2.61 -16.35
N GLY A 159 -6.67 -2.77 -15.10
CA GLY A 159 -7.38 -3.52 -14.06
C GLY A 159 -8.56 -2.79 -13.39
N GLY A 160 -8.94 -1.59 -13.86
CA GLY A 160 -10.09 -0.84 -13.36
C GLY A 160 -9.98 -0.30 -11.93
N MET A 161 -8.77 -0.26 -11.34
CA MET A 161 -8.53 0.19 -9.96
C MET A 161 -8.19 1.69 -9.84
N ALA A 162 -8.30 2.46 -10.92
CA ALA A 162 -8.13 3.92 -10.86
C ALA A 162 -9.19 4.58 -9.97
N GLN A 163 -10.43 4.09 -10.05
CA GLN A 163 -11.54 4.49 -9.19
C GLN A 163 -12.46 3.29 -8.97
N THR A 164 -12.61 2.86 -7.72
CA THR A 164 -13.48 1.72 -7.40
C THR A 164 -14.95 2.13 -7.41
N VAL A 165 -15.80 1.26 -7.95
CA VAL A 165 -17.27 1.39 -7.93
C VAL A 165 -17.90 0.55 -6.81
N HIS A 166 -17.10 -0.24 -6.11
CA HIS A 166 -17.56 -1.04 -4.98
C HIS A 166 -17.55 -0.22 -3.70
N ARG A 167 -18.42 -0.63 -2.78
CA ARG A 167 -18.47 -0.14 -1.41
C ARG A 167 -18.10 -1.29 -0.50
N SER A 168 -17.49 -1.00 0.65
CA SER A 168 -16.92 -1.95 1.63
C SER A 168 -15.51 -2.46 1.30
N VAL A 169 -14.71 -2.58 2.37
CA VAL A 169 -13.33 -3.05 2.31
C VAL A 169 -13.22 -4.46 1.73
N ASP A 170 -14.15 -5.36 2.04
CA ASP A 170 -14.05 -6.77 1.61
C ASP A 170 -14.24 -6.92 0.10
N LYS A 171 -15.21 -6.21 -0.49
CA LYS A 171 -15.43 -6.23 -1.94
C LYS A 171 -14.25 -5.61 -2.69
N ILE A 172 -13.74 -4.49 -2.19
CA ILE A 172 -12.60 -3.81 -2.81
C ILE A 172 -11.32 -4.65 -2.62
N ARG A 173 -11.16 -5.33 -1.48
CA ARG A 173 -10.03 -6.25 -1.24
C ARG A 173 -10.09 -7.40 -2.24
N ALA A 174 -11.24 -8.04 -2.41
CA ALA A 174 -11.42 -9.10 -3.39
C ALA A 174 -11.09 -8.63 -4.81
N GLN A 175 -11.61 -7.46 -5.22
CA GLN A 175 -11.28 -6.86 -6.51
C GLN A 175 -9.77 -6.63 -6.65
N PHE A 176 -9.14 -5.99 -5.66
CA PHE A 176 -7.71 -5.68 -5.67
C PHE A 176 -6.85 -6.95 -5.78
N THR A 177 -7.13 -7.98 -4.99
CA THR A 177 -6.43 -9.26 -5.03
C THR A 177 -6.59 -9.94 -6.39
N MET A 178 -7.80 -9.97 -6.95
CA MET A 178 -8.04 -10.52 -8.29
C MET A 178 -7.30 -9.74 -9.37
N THR A 179 -7.30 -8.41 -9.30
CA THR A 179 -6.58 -7.55 -10.24
C THR A 179 -5.06 -7.80 -10.19
N MET A 180 -4.47 -7.96 -9.00
CA MET A 180 -3.06 -8.27 -8.86
C MET A 180 -2.71 -9.65 -9.42
N ALA A 181 -3.57 -10.65 -9.20
CA ALA A 181 -3.41 -11.98 -9.79
C ALA A 181 -3.52 -11.93 -11.33
N ALA A 182 -4.51 -11.21 -11.86
CA ALA A 182 -4.69 -11.02 -13.30
C ALA A 182 -3.49 -10.31 -13.94
N CYS A 183 -2.90 -9.32 -13.26
CA CYS A 183 -1.69 -8.65 -13.72
C CYS A 183 -0.52 -9.63 -13.89
N ASN A 184 -0.34 -10.57 -12.95
CA ASN A 184 0.69 -11.61 -13.09
C ASN A 184 0.42 -12.47 -14.34
N LEU A 185 -0.82 -12.93 -14.53
CA LEU A 185 -1.20 -13.76 -15.68
C LEU A 185 -0.96 -13.05 -17.01
N ALA A 186 -1.32 -11.77 -17.10
CA ALA A 186 -1.10 -10.95 -18.30
C ALA A 186 0.38 -10.83 -18.68
N ARG A 187 1.30 -10.95 -17.70
CA ARG A 187 2.75 -10.86 -17.91
C ARG A 187 3.43 -12.20 -18.16
N LEU A 188 2.76 -13.33 -17.89
CA LEU A 188 3.36 -14.65 -18.08
C LEU A 188 3.87 -14.90 -19.51
N PRO A 189 3.16 -14.53 -20.58
CA PRO A 189 3.65 -14.76 -21.94
C PRO A 189 5.01 -14.10 -22.20
N GLU A 190 5.21 -12.86 -21.74
CA GLU A 190 6.47 -12.13 -21.87
C GLU A 190 7.59 -12.78 -21.04
N LEU A 191 7.26 -13.26 -19.83
CA LEU A 191 8.22 -13.90 -18.93
C LEU A 191 8.64 -15.31 -19.41
N LEU A 192 7.78 -15.99 -20.16
CA LEU A 192 8.01 -17.34 -20.71
C LEU A 192 8.64 -17.33 -22.11
N ALA A 193 8.63 -16.18 -22.79
CA ALA A 193 9.27 -16.02 -24.10
C ALA A 193 10.81 -15.91 -24.04
N VAL A 194 11.40 -16.17 -22.86
CA VAL A 194 12.84 -16.09 -22.57
C VAL A 194 13.51 -17.45 -22.71
#